data_AF-A0A9P7DVA5-F1
#
_entry.id   AF-A0A9P7DVA5-F1
#
_cell.length_a   1.000
_cell.length_b   1.000
_cell.length_c   1.000
_cell.angle_alpha   90.00
_cell.angle_beta   90.00
_cell.angle_gamma   90.00
#
_symmetry.space_group_name_H-M   'P 1'
#
loop_
_entity.id
_entity.type
_entity.pdbx_description
1 polymer ?
#
loop_
_entity_poly.entity_id
_entity_poly.type
_entity_poly.pdbx_seq_one_letter_code
_entity_poly.pdbx_strand_id
1 'polypeptide(L)' 'VALQTTSLSTDSIIITSFQRAPFCCHEDLVTMPRPELVQVAQSINGRLPKALQI' A
#
# COMPACT_ATOMS: atom_id res chain seq x y z
N VAL A 1 -7.34 -7.02 2.48
CA VAL A 1 -7.02 -5.77 3.21
C VAL A 1 -7.30 -4.60 2.29
N ALA A 2 -7.90 -3.53 2.81
CA ALA A 2 -8.20 -2.30 2.07
C ALA A 2 -7.44 -1.13 2.70
N LEU A 3 -6.83 -0.29 1.87
CA LEU A 3 -6.21 0.97 2.31
C LEU A 3 -7.19 2.10 1.99
N GLN A 4 -7.44 2.96 2.98
CA GLN A 4 -8.28 4.14 2.84
C GLN A 4 -7.40 5.39 2.85
N THR A 5 -7.48 6.18 1.79
CA THR A 5 -6.81 7.49 1.71
C THR A 5 -7.85 8.58 1.48
N THR A 6 -7.85 9.59 2.35
CA THR A 6 -8.68 10.79 2.22
C THR A 6 -7.98 11.82 1.34
N SER A 7 -8.57 12.14 0.20
CA SER A 7 -8.09 13.21 -0.69
C SER A 7 -8.62 14.57 -0.22
N LEU A 8 -7.75 15.55 0.01
CA LEU A 8 -8.13 16.91 0.42
C LEU A 8 -8.79 17.73 -0.70
N SER A 9 -8.69 17.32 -1.96
CA SER A 9 -9.14 18.11 -3.13
C SER A 9 -10.54 17.78 -3.60
N THR A 10 -11.07 16.63 -3.21
CA THR A 10 -12.36 16.12 -3.67
C THR A 10 -12.82 15.18 -2.57
N ASP A 11 -13.95 15.47 -1.95
CA ASP A 11 -14.56 14.75 -0.81
C ASP A 11 -14.90 13.31 -1.21
N SER A 12 -13.85 12.51 -1.40
CA SER A 12 -13.85 11.25 -2.12
C SER A 12 -12.87 10.30 -1.45
N ILE A 13 -13.36 9.10 -1.21
CA ILE A 13 -12.60 8.04 -0.55
C ILE A 13 -12.06 7.11 -1.64
N ILE A 14 -10.75 7.06 -1.78
CA ILE A 14 -10.10 6.08 -2.65
C ILE A 14 -9.90 4.81 -1.83
N ILE A 15 -10.58 3.74 -2.24
CA ILE A 15 -10.43 2.41 -1.65
C ILE A 15 -9.55 1.59 -2.59
N THR A 16 -8.31 1.34 -2.17
CA THR A 16 -7.41 0.41 -2.87
C THR A 16 -7.48 -0.96 -2.19
N SER A 17 -7.95 -1.96 -2.93
CA SER A 17 -8.02 -3.34 -2.47
C SER A 17 -6.90 -4.18 -3.08
N PHE A 18 -6.37 -5.11 -2.28
CA PHE A 18 -5.42 -6.11 -2.73
C PHE A 18 -6.10 -7.48 -2.74
N GLN A 19 -5.97 -8.22 -3.85
CA GLN A 19 -6.41 -9.63 -3.92
C GLN A 19 -5.66 -10.48 -2.89
N ARG A 20 -4.38 -10.19 -2.67
CA ARG A 20 -3.56 -10.78 -1.61
C ARG A 20 -2.72 -9.67 -0.99
N ALA A 21 -2.69 -9.61 0.34
CA ALA A 21 -1.84 -8.65 1.03
C ALA A 21 -0.37 -8.97 0.73
N PRO A 22 0.47 -7.96 0.42
CA PRO A 22 1.89 -8.17 0.12
C PRO A 22 2.73 -8.57 1.35
N PHE A 23 2.12 -8.58 2.54
CA PHE A 23 2.68 -9.04 3.81
C PHE A 23 1.54 -9.61 4.67
N CYS A 24 1.85 -10.45 5.66
CA CYS A 24 0.80 -11.10 6.47
C CYS A 24 0.30 -10.23 7.63
N CYS A 25 1.20 -9.50 8.29
CA CYS A 25 0.90 -8.63 9.43
C CYS A 25 2.00 -7.56 9.62
N HIS A 26 1.81 -6.64 10.55
CA HIS A 26 2.80 -5.58 10.78
C HIS A 26 4.13 -6.12 11.35
N GLU A 27 4.09 -7.20 12.14
CA GLU A 27 5.28 -7.85 12.71
C GLU A 27 6.19 -8.44 11.62
N ASP A 28 5.60 -8.93 10.53
CA ASP A 28 6.29 -9.41 9.34
C ASP A 28 7.14 -8.28 8.73
N LEU A 29 6.56 -7.08 8.60
CA LEU A 29 7.27 -5.91 8.07
C LEU A 29 8.44 -5.48 8.95
N VAL A 30 8.31 -5.60 10.27
CA VAL A 30 9.38 -5.19 11.21
C VAL A 30 10.60 -6.12 11.09
N THR A 31 10.37 -7.39 10.76
CA THR A 31 11.44 -8.40 10.67
C THR A 31 11.97 -8.62 9.25
N MET A 32 11.27 -8.12 8.23
CA MET A 32 11.69 -8.25 6.83
C MET A 32 13.03 -7.54 6.54
N PRO A 33 13.94 -8.19 5.79
CA PRO A 33 15.14 -7.54 5.30
C PRO A 33 14.78 -6.47 4.26
N ARG A 34 15.64 -5.44 4.16
CA ARG A 34 15.40 -4.27 3.29
C ARG A 34 14.97 -4.61 1.84
N PRO A 35 15.55 -5.62 1.15
CA PRO A 35 15.11 -5.97 -0.20
C PRO A 35 13.63 -6.39 -0.27
N GLU A 36 13.14 -7.13 0.73
CA GLU A 36 11.75 -7.57 0.81
C GLU A 36 10.81 -6.39 1.11
N LEU A 37 11.21 -5.50 2.02
CA LEU A 37 10.48 -4.26 2.29
C LEU A 37 10.31 -3.38 1.05
N VAL A 38 11.35 -3.31 0.20
CA VAL A 38 11.27 -2.57 -1.07
C VAL A 38 10.26 -3.23 -2.02
N GLN A 39 10.22 -4.55 -2.10
CA GLN A 39 9.24 -5.26 -2.93
C GLN A 39 7.79 -5.06 -2.45
N VAL A 40 7.59 -5.06 -1.13
CA VAL A 40 6.29 -4.73 -0.53
C VAL A 40 5.89 -3.30 -0.88
N ALA A 41 6.79 -2.34 -0.68
CA ALA A 41 6.55 -0.94 -1.01
C ALA A 41 6.20 -0.75 -2.49
N GLN A 42 6.96 -1.36 -3.40
CA GLN A 42 6.69 -1.32 -4.84
C GLN A 42 5.33 -1.94 -5.20
N SER A 43 4.96 -3.06 -4.56
CA SER A 43 3.68 -3.72 -4.78
C SER A 43 2.51 -2.86 -4.33
N ILE A 44 2.65 -2.15 -3.20
CA ILE A 44 1.65 -1.20 -2.72
C ILE A 44 1.57 -0.02 -3.68
N ASN A 45 2.72 0.56 -4.01
CA ASN A 45 2.82 1.76 -4.84
C ASN A 45 2.22 1.55 -6.23
N GLY A 46 2.50 0.41 -6.86
CA GLY A 46 1.96 0.07 -8.19
C GLY A 46 0.43 -0.09 -8.22
N ARG A 47 -0.24 -0.20 -7.07
CA ARG A 47 -1.72 -0.27 -6.97
C ARG A 47 -2.36 1.07 -6.69
N LEU A 48 -1.58 2.09 -6.35
CA LEU A 48 -2.08 3.44 -6.16
C LEU A 48 -2.32 4.11 -7.52
N PRO A 49 -3.35 4.99 -7.63
CA PRO A 49 -3.48 5.90 -8.76
C PRO A 49 -2.17 6.66 -8.99
N LYS A 50 -1.81 6.93 -10.25
CA LYS A 50 -0.54 7.59 -10.62
C LYS A 50 -0.23 8.85 -9.80
N ALA A 51 -1.24 9.64 -9.47
CA ALA A 51 -1.09 10.87 -8.69
C ALA A 51 -0.69 10.64 -7.22
N LEU A 52 -0.86 9.41 -6.70
CA LEU A 52 -0.57 9.02 -5.32
C LEU A 52 0.62 8.05 -5.22
N GLN A 53 1.31 7.77 -6.33
CA GLN A 53 2.50 6.94 -6.31
C GLN A 53 3.67 7.71 -5.68
N ILE A 54 4.43 7.03 -4.83
CA ILE A 54 5.66 7.46 -4.14
C ILE A 54 6.86 7.32 -5.07
#